data_AF-A0A6L6BC67-F1
#
_entry.id   AF-A0A6L6BC67-F1
#
_cell.length_a   1.000
_cell.length_b   1.000
_cell.length_c   1.000
_cell.angle_alpha   90.00
_cell.angle_beta   90.00
_cell.angle_gamma   90.00
#
_symmetry.space_group_name_H-M   'P 1'
#
loop_
_entity.id
_entity.type
_entity.pdbx_description
1 polymer ?
#
loop_
_entity_poly.entity_id
_entity_poly.type
_entity_poly.pdbx_seq_one_letter_code
_entity_poly.pdbx_strand_id
1 'polypeptide(L)'
;VWADGGVRHPRDVALALAAGASNVMIGSWFAGTHESPGDVQTDSTGRLFKESFGMASARAVAARTTQEDAFDRARKALFEEGISTSRMYLNPQRPGVEDLLDEIIAGLRSSCTYAGAKSLDEFAEKAVVGIQSSAGYAEGRPLHSSWSV
;
A
#
# COMPACT_ATOMS: atom_id res chain seq x y z
N VAL A 1 -0.92 18.51 -0.06
CA VAL A 1 -1.67 17.53 -0.89
C VAL A 1 -1.46 16.13 -0.32
N TRP A 2 -2.48 15.27 -0.33
CA TRP A 2 -2.37 13.86 0.07
C TRP A 2 -2.46 12.96 -1.17
N ALA A 3 -1.47 12.09 -1.37
CA ALA A 3 -1.56 10.99 -2.32
C ALA A 3 -2.13 9.78 -1.59
N ASP A 4 -3.27 9.27 -2.04
CA ASP A 4 -4.00 8.18 -1.39
C ASP A 4 -4.25 7.04 -2.37
N GLY A 5 -3.94 5.82 -1.94
CA GLY A 5 -4.10 4.60 -2.72
C GLY A 5 -2.90 4.24 -3.63
N GLY A 6 -2.80 2.95 -3.94
CA GLY A 6 -1.84 2.42 -4.93
C GLY A 6 -0.40 2.19 -4.44
N VAL A 7 -0.06 2.61 -3.21
CA VAL A 7 1.28 2.42 -2.62
C VAL A 7 1.51 0.96 -2.23
N ARG A 8 2.55 0.35 -2.82
CA ARG A 8 2.91 -1.06 -2.58
C ARG A 8 4.38 -1.25 -2.24
N HIS A 9 5.22 -0.27 -2.55
CA HIS A 9 6.67 -0.32 -2.35
C HIS A 9 7.19 1.07 -1.95
N PRO A 10 8.38 1.18 -1.33
CA PRO A 10 8.98 2.47 -0.97
C PRO A 10 9.09 3.45 -2.14
N ARG A 11 9.37 2.97 -3.36
CA ARG A 11 9.45 3.82 -4.56
C ARG A 11 8.14 4.55 -4.86
N ASP A 12 7.00 3.96 -4.52
CA ASP A 12 5.69 4.53 -4.83
C ASP A 12 5.46 5.78 -3.94
N VAL A 13 5.97 5.77 -2.70
CA VAL A 13 6.01 6.94 -1.81
C VAL A 13 6.92 8.03 -2.37
N ALA A 14 8.12 7.66 -2.84
CA ALA A 14 9.05 8.60 -3.45
C ALA A 14 8.46 9.25 -4.72
N LEU A 15 7.82 8.47 -5.60
CA LEU A 15 7.16 8.99 -6.79
C LEU A 15 5.99 9.93 -6.46
N ALA A 16 5.20 9.62 -5.43
CA ALA A 16 4.12 10.49 -4.99
C ALA A 16 4.65 11.85 -4.50
N LEU A 17 5.71 11.85 -3.70
CA LEU A 17 6.35 13.07 -3.21
C LEU A 17 7.01 13.87 -4.36
N ALA A 18 7.69 13.19 -5.28
CA ALA A 18 8.25 13.82 -6.48
C ALA A 18 7.17 14.43 -7.39
N ALA A 19 5.96 13.85 -7.42
CA ALA A 19 4.81 14.40 -8.13
C ALA A 19 4.13 15.57 -7.39
N GLY A 20 4.65 16.02 -6.24
CA GLY A 20 4.17 17.17 -5.49
C GLY A 20 3.22 16.85 -4.34
N ALA A 21 3.05 15.57 -3.96
CA ALA A 21 2.34 15.23 -2.74
C ALA A 21 3.13 15.72 -1.50
N SER A 22 2.43 16.19 -0.49
CA SER A 22 3.04 16.58 0.81
C SER A 22 2.96 15.44 1.82
N ASN A 23 1.99 14.54 1.64
CA ASN A 23 1.74 13.39 2.49
C ASN A 23 1.28 12.22 1.61
N VAL A 24 1.54 11.00 2.08
CA VAL A 24 1.15 9.77 1.39
C VAL A 24 0.37 8.89 2.36
N MET A 25 -0.84 8.50 1.98
CA MET A 25 -1.70 7.60 2.75
C MET A 25 -1.51 6.15 2.29
N ILE A 26 -1.28 5.25 3.25
CA ILE A 26 -1.00 3.84 2.99
C ILE A 26 -2.02 3.00 3.77
N GLY A 27 -2.79 2.19 3.04
CA GLY A 27 -3.80 1.28 3.62
C GLY A 27 -3.37 -0.18 3.59
N SER A 28 -3.49 -0.82 2.41
CA SER A 28 -3.35 -2.27 2.26
C SER A 28 -2.00 -2.83 2.72
N TRP A 29 -0.92 -2.04 2.64
CA TRP A 29 0.40 -2.47 3.08
C TRP A 29 0.47 -2.60 4.61
N PHE A 30 -0.08 -1.62 5.35
CA PHE A 30 -0.16 -1.66 6.80
C PHE A 30 -1.22 -2.64 7.32
N ALA A 31 -2.20 -3.03 6.51
CA ALA A 31 -3.21 -4.01 6.90
C ALA A 31 -2.65 -5.43 7.13
N GLY A 32 -1.41 -5.70 6.70
CA GLY A 32 -0.70 -6.96 6.92
C GLY A 32 0.28 -6.94 8.10
N THR A 33 0.04 -6.14 9.15
CA THR A 33 0.92 -6.05 10.33
C THR A 33 0.23 -6.50 11.62
N HIS A 34 1.01 -6.73 12.68
CA HIS A 34 0.47 -7.06 14.00
C HIS A 34 -0.44 -5.97 14.58
N GLU A 35 -0.12 -4.71 14.35
CA GLU A 35 -0.81 -3.53 14.91
C GLU A 35 -2.11 -3.20 14.18
N SER A 36 -2.28 -3.68 12.93
CA SER A 36 -3.52 -3.52 12.20
C SER A 36 -4.71 -4.17 12.92
N PRO A 37 -5.94 -3.69 12.76
CA PRO A 37 -7.09 -4.24 13.45
C PRO A 37 -7.42 -5.67 12.99
N GLY A 38 -8.10 -6.42 13.86
CA GLY A 38 -8.56 -7.78 13.58
C GLY A 38 -7.58 -8.87 14.00
N ASP A 39 -8.13 -10.06 14.23
CA ASP A 39 -7.34 -11.22 14.66
C ASP A 39 -6.54 -11.81 13.50
N VAL A 40 -5.33 -12.28 13.81
CA VAL A 40 -4.51 -13.02 12.85
C VAL A 40 -5.15 -14.38 12.61
N GLN A 41 -5.32 -14.72 11.33
CA GLN A 41 -5.81 -16.01 10.86
C GLN A 41 -4.70 -16.79 10.16
N THR A 42 -4.88 -18.10 10.05
CA THR A 42 -3.94 -19.02 9.39
C THR A 42 -4.61 -19.67 8.20
N ASP A 43 -3.98 -19.62 7.02
CA ASP A 43 -4.50 -20.30 5.84
C ASP A 43 -4.16 -21.79 5.82
N SER A 44 -4.66 -22.51 4.81
CA SER A 44 -4.42 -23.96 4.64
C SER A 44 -2.95 -24.33 4.44
N THR A 45 -2.08 -23.36 4.14
CA THR A 45 -0.63 -23.54 3.97
C THR A 45 0.16 -23.15 5.23
N GLY A 46 -0.52 -22.73 6.30
CA GLY A 46 0.11 -22.30 7.54
C GLY A 46 0.53 -20.83 7.54
N ARG A 47 0.19 -20.05 6.51
CA ARG A 47 0.59 -18.64 6.43
C ARG A 47 -0.37 -17.75 7.22
N LEU A 48 0.20 -16.83 7.97
CA LEU A 48 -0.54 -15.86 8.77
C LEU A 48 -1.05 -14.72 7.90
N PHE A 49 -2.32 -14.35 8.06
CA PHE A 49 -2.94 -13.24 7.36
C PHE A 49 -4.00 -12.55 8.23
N LYS A 50 -4.36 -11.31 7.87
CA LYS A 50 -5.55 -10.61 8.37
C LYS A 50 -6.53 -10.33 7.23
N GLU A 51 -7.81 -10.30 7.55
CA GLU A 51 -8.83 -9.87 6.60
C GLU A 51 -8.82 -8.34 6.49
N SER A 52 -8.82 -7.85 5.26
CA SER A 52 -9.01 -6.43 4.95
C SER A 52 -10.01 -6.31 3.79
N PHE A 53 -10.79 -5.24 3.79
CA PHE A 53 -11.77 -4.96 2.73
C PHE A 53 -11.85 -3.45 2.52
N GLY A 54 -12.16 -3.04 1.29
CA GLY A 54 -12.29 -1.62 0.97
C GLY A 54 -13.47 -1.00 1.71
N MET A 55 -13.35 0.24 2.17
CA MET A 55 -14.44 0.94 2.87
C MET A 55 -15.67 1.21 1.99
N ALA A 56 -15.51 1.16 0.66
CA ALA A 56 -16.59 1.21 -0.30
C ALA A 56 -17.17 -0.18 -0.67
N SER A 57 -16.58 -1.28 -0.18
CA SER A 57 -17.03 -2.64 -0.48
C SER A 57 -18.37 -2.96 0.16
N ALA A 58 -19.06 -3.96 -0.41
CA ALA A 58 -20.34 -4.47 0.09
C ALA A 58 -20.35 -4.73 1.60
N ARG A 59 -19.28 -5.35 2.09
CA ARG A 59 -19.13 -5.68 3.51
C ARG A 59 -19.09 -4.43 4.39
N ALA A 60 -18.35 -3.40 3.97
CA ALA A 60 -18.28 -2.13 4.68
C ALA A 60 -19.60 -1.33 4.59
N VAL A 61 -20.25 -1.35 3.42
CA VAL A 61 -21.56 -0.69 3.22
C VAL A 61 -22.62 -1.33 4.10
N ALA A 62 -22.71 -2.66 4.10
CA ALA A 62 -23.66 -3.38 4.92
C ALA A 62 -23.44 -3.10 6.42
N ALA A 63 -22.19 -3.09 6.89
CA ALA A 63 -21.86 -2.82 8.29
C ALA A 63 -22.28 -1.41 8.74
N ARG A 64 -22.02 -0.37 7.94
CA ARG A 64 -22.35 1.03 8.29
C ARG A 64 -23.84 1.35 8.19
N THR A 65 -24.59 0.63 7.36
CA THR A 65 -26.02 0.87 7.10
C THR A 65 -26.95 -0.01 7.96
N THR A 66 -26.40 -0.71 8.96
CA THR A 66 -27.15 -1.63 9.83
C THR A 66 -28.33 -0.97 10.57
N GLN A 67 -28.19 0.31 10.92
CA GLN A 67 -29.18 1.12 11.64
C GLN A 67 -30.20 1.81 10.70
N GLU A 68 -30.02 1.71 9.38
CA GLU A 68 -30.87 2.38 8.40
C GLU A 68 -32.05 1.51 7.97
N ASP A 69 -33.10 2.14 7.44
CA ASP A 69 -34.24 1.42 6.89
C ASP A 69 -33.87 0.58 5.64
N ALA A 70 -34.75 -0.36 5.30
CA ALA A 70 -34.47 -1.33 4.24
C ALA A 70 -34.35 -0.69 2.85
N PHE A 71 -35.06 0.42 2.60
CA PHE A 71 -35.03 1.10 1.30
C PHE A 71 -33.73 1.88 1.11
N ASP A 72 -33.32 2.66 2.11
CA ASP A 72 -32.07 3.42 2.09
C ASP A 72 -30.84 2.51 2.04
N ARG A 73 -30.90 1.38 2.76
CA ARG A 73 -29.87 0.34 2.70
C ARG A 73 -29.75 -0.25 1.29
N ALA A 74 -30.87 -0.62 0.68
CA ALA A 74 -30.87 -1.19 -0.67
C ALA A 74 -30.33 -0.18 -1.71
N ARG A 75 -30.68 1.09 -1.57
CA ARG A 75 -30.18 2.15 -2.46
C ARG A 75 -28.66 2.33 -2.36
N LYS A 76 -28.10 2.28 -1.15
CA LYS A 76 -26.64 2.43 -0.93
C LYS A 76 -25.84 1.19 -1.35
N ALA A 77 -26.44 0.00 -1.29
CA ALA A 77 -25.83 -1.25 -1.77
C ALA A 77 -25.68 -1.29 -3.31
N LEU A 78 -26.43 -0.49 -4.06
CA LEU A 78 -26.31 -0.43 -5.53
C LEU A 78 -25.01 0.24 -6.03
N PHE A 79 -24.31 0.97 -5.17
CA PHE A 79 -23.09 1.74 -5.51
C PHE A 79 -21.85 1.20 -4.79
N GLU A 80 -21.82 -0.10 -4.53
CA GLU A 80 -20.68 -0.76 -3.91
C GLU A 80 -19.49 -0.78 -4.86
N GLU A 81 -18.36 -0.25 -4.41
CA GLU A 81 -17.10 -0.23 -5.16
C GLU A 81 -15.97 -0.84 -4.32
N GLY A 82 -15.18 -1.71 -4.93
CA GLY A 82 -14.02 -2.30 -4.27
C GLY A 82 -14.23 -3.71 -3.71
N ILE A 83 -13.13 -4.28 -3.25
CA ILE A 83 -13.05 -5.71 -2.95
C ILE A 83 -13.59 -5.98 -1.54
N SER A 84 -14.59 -6.86 -1.44
CA SER A 84 -15.26 -7.22 -0.18
C SER A 84 -14.46 -8.17 0.70
N THR A 85 -13.40 -8.79 0.18
CA THR A 85 -12.48 -9.65 0.93
C THR A 85 -11.08 -9.62 0.33
N SER A 86 -10.07 -9.37 1.15
CA SER A 86 -8.66 -9.51 0.78
C SER A 86 -7.88 -10.06 1.96
N ARG A 87 -7.02 -11.05 1.69
CA ARG A 87 -6.11 -11.61 2.68
C ARG A 87 -4.81 -10.82 2.64
N MET A 88 -4.52 -10.10 3.72
CA MET A 88 -3.28 -9.36 3.90
C MET A 88 -2.33 -10.23 4.70
N TYR A 89 -1.40 -10.85 3.99
CA TYR A 89 -0.43 -11.75 4.60
C TYR A 89 0.58 -10.97 5.45
N LEU A 90 0.85 -11.47 6.65
CA LEU A 90 1.90 -10.92 7.49
C LEU A 90 3.26 -11.41 6.95
N ASN A 91 4.25 -10.52 6.94
CA ASN A 91 5.62 -10.91 6.67
C ASN A 91 6.18 -11.66 7.88
N PRO A 92 6.56 -12.95 7.77
CA PRO A 92 6.97 -13.73 8.93
C PRO A 92 8.29 -13.28 9.57
N GLN A 93 9.13 -12.53 8.84
CA GLN A 93 10.38 -12.00 9.37
C GLN A 93 10.25 -10.58 9.92
N ARG A 94 9.24 -9.83 9.45
CA ARG A 94 9.05 -8.40 9.72
C ARG A 94 7.55 -8.05 9.83
N PRO A 95 6.85 -8.59 10.84
CA PRO A 95 5.39 -8.49 10.91
C PRO A 95 4.90 -7.18 11.53
N GLY A 96 5.80 -6.34 12.05
CA GLY A 96 5.45 -5.07 12.68
C GLY A 96 5.29 -3.94 11.67
N VAL A 97 4.48 -2.93 12.03
CA VAL A 97 4.39 -1.69 11.25
C VAL A 97 5.69 -0.89 11.30
N GLU A 98 6.46 -1.00 12.37
CA GLU A 98 7.78 -0.35 12.51
C GLU A 98 8.75 -0.80 11.41
N ASP A 99 8.77 -2.11 11.10
CA ASP A 99 9.59 -2.67 10.04
C ASP A 99 9.25 -2.07 8.68
N LEU A 100 7.95 -1.88 8.41
CA LEU A 100 7.47 -1.28 7.17
C LEU A 100 7.82 0.21 7.10
N LEU A 101 7.70 0.93 8.22
CA LEU A 101 8.09 2.34 8.29
C LEU A 101 9.59 2.50 8.03
N ASP A 102 10.43 1.66 8.63
CA ASP A 102 11.87 1.67 8.38
C ASP A 102 12.20 1.37 6.91
N GLU A 103 11.54 0.40 6.28
CA GLU A 103 11.71 0.10 4.86
C GLU A 103 11.30 1.28 3.96
N ILE A 104 10.15 1.89 4.24
CA ILE A 104 9.63 3.05 3.50
C ILE A 104 10.60 4.23 3.63
N ILE A 105 11.01 4.55 4.86
CA ILE A 105 11.90 5.67 5.15
C ILE A 105 13.28 5.44 4.52
N ALA A 106 13.81 4.21 4.60
CA ALA A 106 15.09 3.87 3.98
C ALA A 106 15.03 4.04 2.45
N GLY A 107 13.97 3.54 1.79
CA GLY A 107 13.78 3.69 0.35
C GLY A 107 13.58 5.15 -0.07
N LEU A 108 12.85 5.94 0.71
CA LEU A 108 12.67 7.36 0.45
C LEU A 108 13.99 8.14 0.61
N ARG A 109 14.75 7.91 1.69
CA ARG A 109 16.07 8.53 1.90
C ARG A 109 17.06 8.16 0.79
N SER A 110 17.05 6.91 0.34
CA SER A 110 17.84 6.47 -0.81
C SER A 110 17.45 7.23 -2.08
N SER A 111 16.14 7.41 -2.33
CA SER A 111 15.63 8.20 -3.46
C SER A 111 16.07 9.67 -3.39
N CYS A 112 16.01 10.29 -2.21
CA CYS A 112 16.54 11.65 -2.00
C CYS A 112 18.04 11.74 -2.31
N THR A 113 18.81 10.73 -1.90
CA THR A 113 20.26 10.66 -2.19
C THR A 113 20.52 10.63 -3.69
N TYR A 114 19.79 9.80 -4.45
CA TYR A 114 19.93 9.74 -5.91
C TYR A 114 19.52 11.03 -6.62
N ALA A 115 18.53 11.76 -6.10
CA ALA A 115 18.12 13.06 -6.60
C ALA A 115 19.05 14.21 -6.14
N GLY A 116 20.01 13.95 -5.24
CA GLY A 116 20.88 14.98 -4.66
C GLY A 116 20.14 15.96 -3.74
N ALA A 117 19.09 15.49 -3.06
CA ALA A 117 18.24 16.27 -2.17
C ALA A 117 18.53 15.98 -0.69
N LYS A 118 18.60 17.04 0.14
CA LYS A 118 18.80 16.94 1.59
C LYS A 118 17.53 17.12 2.41
N SER A 119 16.45 17.57 1.78
CA SER A 119 15.13 17.75 2.38
C SER A 119 14.05 17.27 1.40
N LEU A 120 12.80 17.14 1.88
CA LEU A 120 11.68 16.80 1.00
C LEU A 120 11.34 17.93 0.03
N ASP A 121 11.55 19.19 0.42
CA ASP A 121 11.37 20.35 -0.46
C ASP A 121 12.39 20.30 -1.61
N GLU A 122 13.68 20.09 -1.30
CA GLU A 122 14.70 19.89 -2.33
C GLU A 122 14.41 18.68 -3.21
N PHE A 123 13.83 17.61 -2.64
CA PHE A 123 13.48 16.42 -3.39
C PHE A 123 12.37 16.70 -4.40
N ALA A 124 11.32 17.41 -4.00
CA ALA A 124 10.24 17.82 -4.89
C ALA A 124 10.75 18.76 -6.02
N GLU A 125 11.73 19.62 -5.74
CA GLU A 125 12.33 20.51 -6.74
C GLU A 125 13.28 19.81 -7.71
N LYS A 126 14.10 18.86 -7.21
CA LYS A 126 15.19 18.23 -7.98
C LYS A 126 14.81 16.92 -8.64
N ALA A 127 13.80 16.20 -8.14
CA ALA A 127 13.44 14.90 -8.67
C ALA A 127 12.94 15.02 -10.11
N VAL A 128 13.53 14.22 -11.01
CA VAL A 128 13.10 14.10 -12.40
C VAL A 128 12.44 12.74 -12.58
N VAL A 129 11.15 12.75 -12.95
CA VAL A 129 10.38 11.54 -13.21
C VAL A 129 10.25 11.35 -14.71
N GLY A 130 10.60 10.16 -15.18
CA GLY A 130 10.47 9.75 -16.59
C GLY A 130 9.42 8.66 -16.77
N ILE A 131 9.01 8.45 -18.02
CA ILE A 131 8.14 7.33 -18.39
C ILE A 131 9.02 6.10 -18.64
N GLN A 132 8.63 4.97 -18.07
CA GLN A 132 9.29 3.69 -18.26
C GLN A 132 8.35 2.73 -19.02
N SER A 133 8.89 2.02 -20.01
CA SER A 133 8.15 0.94 -20.67
C SER A 133 8.01 -0.28 -19.75
N SER A 134 7.09 -1.19 -20.08
CA SER A 134 6.97 -2.46 -19.36
C SER A 134 8.27 -3.27 -19.35
N ALA A 135 9.01 -3.25 -20.46
CA ALA A 135 10.31 -3.92 -20.59
C ALA A 135 11.36 -3.29 -19.66
N GLY A 136 11.48 -1.96 -19.64
CA GLY A 136 12.41 -1.27 -18.74
C GLY A 136 12.07 -1.53 -17.27
N TYR A 137 10.78 -1.57 -16.94
CA TYR A 137 10.33 -1.89 -15.58
C TYR A 137 10.68 -3.33 -15.18
N ALA A 138 10.57 -4.29 -16.12
CA ALA A 138 10.98 -5.66 -15.90
C ALA A 138 12.50 -5.79 -15.72
N GLU A 139 13.30 -5.06 -16.51
CA GLU A 139 14.75 -5.02 -16.41
C GLU A 139 15.24 -4.49 -15.06
N GLY A 140 14.58 -3.45 -14.52
CA GLY A 140 14.95 -2.85 -13.23
C GLY A 140 14.53 -3.68 -12.01
N ARG A 141 13.77 -4.77 -12.18
CA ARG A 141 13.40 -5.64 -11.06
C ARG A 141 14.57 -6.56 -10.68
N PRO A 142 14.82 -6.78 -9.37
CA PRO A 142 15.79 -7.79 -8.95
C PRO A 142 15.38 -9.17 -9.48
N LEU A 143 16.34 -9.90 -10.06
CA LEU A 143 16.16 -11.27 -10.50
C LEU A 143 16.36 -12.22 -9.30
N HIS A 144 15.43 -13.17 -9.12
CA HIS A 144 15.48 -14.13 -8.01
C HIS A 144 16.61 -15.16 -8.12
N SER A 145 17.20 -15.31 -9.31
CA SER A 145 18.29 -16.23 -9.61
C SER A 145 19.38 -15.49 -10.38
N SER A 146 20.61 -15.51 -9.86
CA SER A 146 21.79 -15.14 -10.64
C SER A 146 22.19 -16.28 -11.57
N TRP A 147 23.19 -16.04 -12.43
CA TRP A 147 23.86 -17.08 -13.21
C TRP A 147 24.13 -18.31 -12.33
N SER A 148 23.41 -19.39 -12.62
CA SER A 148 23.64 -20.69 -12.01
C SER A 148 24.62 -21.42 -12.91
N VAL A 149 25.81 -21.72 -12.39
CA VAL A 149 26.80 -22.58 -13.07
C VAL A 149 26.36 -24.03 -12.94
#